data_AF-V9LBZ3-F1
#
_entry.id   AF-V9LBZ3-F1
#
_cell.length_a   1.000
_cell.length_b   1.000
_cell.length_c   1.000
_cell.angle_alpha   90.00
_cell.angle_beta   90.00
_cell.angle_gamma   90.00
#
_symmetry.space_group_name_H-M   'P 1'
#
loop_
_entity.id
_entity.type
_entity.pdbx_description
1 polymer ?
#
loop_
_entity_poly.entity_id
_entity_poly.type
_entity_poly.pdbx_seq_one_letter_code
_entity_poly.pdbx_strand_id
1 'polypeptide(L)'
;MKPRRPVKRSLQLDKKREGETTPNKKLRRLSPAKYSPITGTHILSSFTSRDVGPDDTSTDAADLAVQAHRATTREQQHSEERDEFSALRSKVEASVSILKATREKLLCLWASEGSRELEYVLGAWNKTGDLSAELQRNRKLVAQLESRGSSTGAQET
;
A
#
# COMPACT_ATOMS: atom_id res chain seq x y z
N MET A 1 -45.99 16.01 -43.47
CA MET A 1 -45.73 15.44 -42.13
C MET A 1 -45.55 16.59 -41.14
N LYS A 2 -46.20 16.57 -39.96
CA LYS A 2 -46.05 17.65 -38.96
C LYS A 2 -44.79 17.42 -38.10
N PRO A 3 -43.95 18.43 -37.84
CA PRO A 3 -42.77 18.24 -36.99
C PRO A 3 -43.20 18.07 -35.52
N ARG A 4 -42.70 17.01 -34.87
CA ARG A 4 -42.88 16.78 -33.42
C ARG A 4 -42.04 17.81 -32.66
N ARG A 5 -42.68 18.64 -31.82
CA ARG A 5 -41.97 19.57 -30.94
C ARG A 5 -41.29 18.79 -29.81
N PRO A 6 -40.03 19.09 -29.46
CA PRO A 6 -39.37 18.49 -28.31
C PRO A 6 -40.09 18.89 -27.01
N VAL A 7 -40.51 17.92 -26.22
CA VAL A 7 -41.09 18.16 -24.89
C VAL A 7 -39.95 18.49 -23.93
N LYS A 8 -39.83 19.77 -23.55
CA LYS A 8 -38.86 20.20 -22.53
C LYS A 8 -39.44 19.92 -21.15
N ARG A 9 -38.91 18.92 -20.44
CA ARG A 9 -39.19 18.66 -19.02
C ARG A 9 -38.08 19.31 -18.20
N SER A 10 -38.29 20.54 -17.73
CA SER A 10 -37.38 21.15 -16.75
C SER A 10 -37.70 20.61 -15.36
N LEU A 11 -36.69 20.12 -14.65
CA LEU A 11 -36.78 19.75 -13.24
C LEU A 11 -37.08 21.02 -12.43
N GLN A 12 -38.27 21.12 -11.85
CA GLN A 12 -38.61 22.20 -10.93
C GLN A 12 -38.16 21.77 -9.54
N LEU A 13 -37.07 22.38 -9.06
CA LEU A 13 -36.64 22.19 -7.68
C LEU A 13 -37.53 23.05 -6.78
N ASP A 14 -38.09 22.45 -5.73
CA ASP A 14 -38.92 23.15 -4.75
C ASP A 14 -38.15 24.36 -4.18
N LYS A 15 -38.83 25.51 -4.18
CA LYS A 15 -38.29 26.74 -3.59
C LYS A 15 -38.17 26.50 -2.09
N LYS A 16 -36.93 26.44 -1.60
CA LYS A 16 -36.62 26.27 -0.17
C LYS A 16 -37.45 27.23 0.67
N ARG A 17 -38.14 26.70 1.68
CA ARG A 17 -38.80 27.52 2.71
C ARG A 17 -37.72 28.26 3.49
N GLU A 18 -37.91 29.56 3.67
CA GLU A 18 -37.07 30.37 4.55
C GLU A 18 -37.11 29.78 5.97
N GLY A 19 -35.97 29.27 6.43
CA GLY A 19 -35.84 28.61 7.74
C GLY A 19 -34.88 27.42 7.77
N GLU A 20 -34.57 26.80 6.62
CA GLU A 20 -33.54 25.75 6.56
C GLU A 20 -32.15 26.39 6.48
N THR A 21 -31.60 26.69 7.66
CA THR A 21 -30.20 27.08 7.78
C THR A 21 -29.31 25.97 7.19
N THR A 22 -28.62 26.30 6.10
CA THR A 22 -27.49 25.50 5.62
C THR A 22 -26.49 25.50 6.78
N PRO A 23 -25.89 24.36 7.20
CA PRO A 23 -24.91 24.40 8.26
C PRO A 23 -23.75 25.25 7.75
N ASN A 24 -23.62 26.47 8.29
CA ASN A 24 -22.48 27.33 8.05
C ASN A 24 -21.24 26.51 8.40
N LYS A 25 -20.42 26.18 7.39
CA LYS A 25 -19.09 25.61 7.65
C LYS A 25 -18.36 26.65 8.47
N LYS A 26 -18.27 26.43 9.78
CA LYS A 26 -17.42 27.25 10.65
C LYS A 26 -16.06 27.27 9.98
N LEU A 27 -15.63 28.43 9.51
CA LEU A 27 -14.31 28.62 8.95
C LEU A 27 -13.36 28.39 10.13
N ARG A 28 -12.96 27.13 10.33
CA ARG A 28 -12.01 26.75 11.35
C ARG A 28 -10.78 27.56 11.00
N ARG A 29 -10.39 28.52 11.85
CA ARG A 29 -9.15 29.27 11.69
C ARG A 29 -8.01 28.26 11.80
N LEU A 30 -7.68 27.63 10.69
CA LEU A 30 -6.47 26.85 10.55
C LEU A 30 -5.35 27.89 10.45
N SER A 31 -4.37 27.77 11.35
CA SER A 31 -3.15 28.58 11.37
C SER A 31 -2.63 28.78 9.94
N PRO A 32 -2.28 30.00 9.51
CA PRO A 32 -2.11 30.38 8.10
C PRO A 32 -0.94 29.69 7.36
N ALA A 33 -0.23 28.75 7.98
CA ALA A 33 1.01 28.17 7.46
C ALA A 33 0.98 26.65 7.22
N LYS A 34 -0.20 26.01 7.14
CA LYS A 34 -0.27 24.56 6.93
C LYS A 34 -0.26 24.13 5.46
N TYR A 35 -0.79 24.95 4.57
CA TYR A 35 -0.96 24.60 3.16
C TYR A 35 -0.30 25.65 2.26
N SER A 36 0.38 25.20 1.21
CA SER A 36 0.91 26.09 0.18
C SER A 36 -0.23 26.81 -0.55
N PRO A 37 -0.21 28.14 -0.71
CA PRO A 37 -1.27 28.88 -1.41
C PRO A 37 -1.25 28.64 -2.93
N ILE A 38 -0.11 28.27 -3.50
CA ILE A 38 0.05 28.08 -4.95
C ILE A 38 -0.42 26.68 -5.37
N THR A 39 -0.09 25.67 -4.57
CA THR A 39 -0.31 24.25 -4.94
C THR A 39 -1.31 23.53 -4.03
N GLY A 40 -1.74 24.13 -2.93
CA GLY A 40 -2.67 23.51 -1.98
C GLY A 40 -2.10 22.31 -1.20
N THR A 41 -0.79 22.06 -1.31
CA THR A 41 -0.12 20.89 -0.69
C THR A 41 0.26 21.17 0.77
N HIS A 42 0.16 20.13 1.62
CA HIS A 42 0.61 20.14 3.03
C HIS A 42 1.76 19.16 3.21
N ILE A 43 2.84 19.61 3.84
CA ILE A 43 3.95 18.72 4.18
C ILE A 43 3.50 17.87 5.38
N LEU A 44 3.30 16.56 5.18
CA LEU A 44 3.00 15.63 6.25
C LEU A 44 4.30 15.28 6.98
N SER A 45 4.67 16.11 7.97
CA SER A 45 5.85 15.94 8.82
C SER A 45 7.19 15.99 8.07
N SER A 46 8.04 16.97 8.38
CA SER A 46 9.44 16.92 7.96
C SER A 46 10.12 15.77 8.68
N PHE A 47 10.41 14.68 7.97
CA PHE A 47 11.37 13.70 8.50
C PHE A 47 12.69 14.45 8.70
N THR A 48 13.15 14.48 9.96
CA THR A 48 14.36 15.13 10.49
C THR A 48 14.26 16.64 10.78
N SER A 49 13.85 16.99 12.00
CA SER A 49 14.41 18.16 12.69
C SER A 49 15.53 17.64 13.59
N ARG A 50 16.78 17.75 13.13
CA ARG A 50 17.93 17.69 14.05
C ARG A 50 18.15 19.13 14.48
N ASP A 51 17.49 19.52 15.56
CA ASP A 51 17.70 20.78 16.24
C ASP A 51 19.04 20.64 17.01
N VAL A 52 20.14 21.03 16.38
CA VAL A 52 21.41 21.23 17.09
C VAL A 52 21.43 22.70 17.50
N GLY A 53 21.02 22.97 18.73
CA GLY A 53 21.40 24.19 19.42
C GLY A 53 22.87 24.12 19.83
N PRO A 54 23.60 25.25 19.88
CA PRO A 54 24.94 25.29 20.46
C PRO A 54 24.83 25.34 22.01
N ASP A 55 25.84 24.81 22.69
CA ASP A 55 26.01 24.66 24.16
C ASP A 55 25.26 23.49 24.82
N ASP A 56 25.96 22.38 25.03
CA ASP A 56 26.60 22.09 26.32
C ASP A 56 27.37 20.77 26.25
N THR A 57 28.68 20.85 26.48
CA THR A 57 29.54 19.68 26.64
C THR A 57 29.34 19.07 28.03
N SER A 58 28.44 18.09 28.15
CA SER A 58 28.53 17.06 29.18
C SER A 58 28.13 15.70 28.60
N THR A 59 29.15 14.90 28.32
CA THR A 59 29.00 13.52 27.86
C THR A 59 28.54 12.66 29.03
N ASP A 60 27.23 12.45 29.16
CA ASP A 60 26.67 11.62 30.23
C ASP A 60 26.38 10.21 29.70
N ALA A 61 27.01 9.20 30.30
CA ALA A 61 26.96 7.80 29.88
C ALA A 61 25.53 7.21 29.82
N ALA A 62 24.57 7.87 30.47
CA ALA A 62 23.15 7.55 30.42
C ALA A 62 22.54 7.74 29.02
N ASP A 63 22.98 8.74 28.26
CA ASP A 63 22.40 9.05 26.95
C ASP A 63 22.90 8.07 25.86
N LEU A 64 24.14 7.59 26.02
CA LEU A 64 24.69 6.47 25.23
C LEU A 64 23.99 5.14 25.56
N ALA A 65 23.66 4.86 26.82
CA ALA A 65 22.93 3.66 27.20
C ALA A 65 21.49 3.67 26.65
N VAL A 66 20.79 4.81 26.73
CA VAL A 66 19.43 4.95 26.16
C VAL A 66 19.46 4.86 24.63
N GLN A 67 20.45 5.45 23.96
CA GLN A 67 20.63 5.28 22.51
C GLN A 67 20.99 3.84 22.14
N ALA A 68 21.87 3.18 22.88
CA ALA A 68 22.25 1.78 22.65
C ALA A 68 21.05 0.84 22.84
N HIS A 69 20.28 1.00 23.92
CA HIS A 69 19.06 0.22 24.14
C HIS A 69 18.04 0.45 23.02
N ARG A 70 17.83 1.71 22.60
CA ARG A 70 16.92 2.06 21.52
C ARG A 70 17.37 1.53 20.16
N ALA A 71 18.68 1.48 19.91
CA ALA A 71 19.27 0.85 18.72
C ALA A 71 19.05 -0.67 18.75
N THR A 72 19.33 -1.35 19.88
CA THR A 72 19.15 -2.80 20.00
C THR A 72 17.68 -3.23 19.84
N THR A 73 16.74 -2.49 20.42
CA THR A 73 15.31 -2.79 20.27
C THR A 73 14.85 -2.59 18.84
N ARG A 74 15.35 -1.56 18.16
CA ARG A 74 15.03 -1.29 16.75
C ARG A 74 15.58 -2.38 15.82
N GLU A 75 16.81 -2.82 16.05
CA GLU A 75 17.42 -3.92 15.27
C GLU A 75 16.70 -5.26 15.49
N GLN A 76 16.28 -5.55 16.73
CA GLN A 76 15.49 -6.75 17.04
C GLN A 76 14.12 -6.73 16.37
N GLN A 77 13.40 -5.61 16.41
CA GLN A 77 12.11 -5.47 15.72
C GLN A 77 12.25 -5.67 14.20
N HIS A 78 13.29 -5.09 13.60
CA HIS A 78 13.55 -5.28 12.17
C HIS A 78 13.98 -6.72 11.82
N SER A 79 14.57 -7.46 12.76
CA SER A 79 14.87 -8.89 12.58
C SER A 79 13.61 -9.73 12.60
N GLU A 80 12.72 -9.54 13.59
CA GLU A 80 11.45 -10.26 13.69
C GLU A 80 10.55 -10.00 12.47
N GLU A 81 10.43 -8.73 12.04
CA GLU A 81 9.69 -8.35 10.83
C GLU A 81 10.23 -9.02 9.55
N ARG A 82 11.56 -9.15 9.43
CA ARG A 82 12.20 -9.84 8.31
C ARG A 82 11.92 -11.34 8.32
N ASP A 83 11.95 -11.96 9.49
CA ASP A 83 11.67 -13.38 9.65
C ASP A 83 10.20 -13.69 9.32
N GLU A 84 9.26 -12.88 9.81
CA GLU A 84 7.83 -12.99 9.46
C GLU A 84 7.58 -12.83 7.96
N PHE A 85 8.24 -11.84 7.33
CA PHE A 85 8.14 -11.63 5.89
C PHE A 85 8.67 -12.83 5.09
N SER A 86 9.80 -13.42 5.51
CA SER A 86 10.38 -14.60 4.87
C SER A 86 9.47 -15.83 4.99
N ALA A 87 8.83 -16.01 6.16
CA ALA A 87 7.87 -17.08 6.40
C ALA A 87 6.61 -16.91 5.55
N LEU A 88 6.10 -15.68 5.46
CA LEU A 88 4.95 -15.36 4.60
C LEU A 88 5.27 -15.64 3.12
N ARG A 89 6.45 -15.23 2.65
CA ARG A 89 6.90 -15.53 1.29
C ARG A 89 6.92 -17.03 1.03
N SER A 90 7.48 -17.81 1.96
CA SER A 90 7.51 -19.28 1.83
C SER A 90 6.10 -19.88 1.73
N LYS A 91 5.14 -19.37 2.51
CA LYS A 91 3.73 -19.79 2.43
C LYS A 91 3.10 -19.44 1.07
N VAL A 92 3.40 -18.27 0.52
CA VAL A 92 2.94 -17.87 -0.82
C VAL A 92 3.54 -18.79 -1.88
N GLU A 93 4.82 -19.11 -1.81
CA GLU A 93 5.45 -20.01 -2.77
C GLU A 93 4.85 -21.42 -2.71
N ALA A 94 4.54 -21.92 -1.51
CA ALA A 94 3.83 -23.19 -1.32
C ALA A 94 2.38 -23.16 -1.83
N SER A 95 1.65 -22.05 -1.65
CA SER A 95 0.27 -21.96 -2.16
C SER A 95 0.23 -21.95 -3.70
N VAL A 96 1.21 -21.32 -4.34
CA VAL A 96 1.34 -21.33 -5.81
C VAL A 96 1.54 -22.74 -6.36
N SER A 97 2.36 -23.57 -5.71
CA SER A 97 2.57 -24.95 -6.15
C SER A 97 1.31 -25.80 -6.00
N ILE A 98 0.58 -25.63 -4.89
CA ILE A 98 -0.72 -26.29 -4.65
C ILE A 98 -1.74 -25.87 -5.72
N LEU A 99 -1.82 -24.57 -6.02
CA LEU A 99 -2.73 -24.06 -7.06
C LEU A 99 -2.42 -24.65 -8.44
N LYS A 100 -1.14 -24.75 -8.81
CA LYS A 100 -0.74 -25.40 -10.08
C LYS A 100 -1.13 -26.87 -10.12
N ALA A 101 -0.83 -27.63 -9.07
CA ALA A 101 -1.21 -29.03 -8.99
C ALA A 101 -2.74 -29.21 -9.07
N THR A 102 -3.50 -28.29 -8.47
CA THR A 102 -4.97 -28.30 -8.52
C THR A 102 -5.46 -28.02 -9.94
N ARG A 103 -4.85 -27.05 -10.63
CA ARG A 103 -5.17 -26.73 -12.02
C ARG A 103 -4.92 -27.92 -12.95
N GLU A 104 -3.80 -28.62 -12.80
CA GLU A 104 -3.50 -29.82 -13.58
C GLU A 104 -4.54 -30.92 -13.36
N LYS A 105 -4.94 -31.15 -12.11
CA LYS A 105 -6.02 -32.12 -11.79
C LYS A 105 -7.34 -31.74 -12.45
N LEU A 106 -7.71 -30.46 -12.42
CA LEU A 106 -8.93 -29.97 -13.05
C LEU A 106 -8.88 -30.11 -14.58
N LEU A 107 -7.72 -29.89 -15.20
CA LEU A 107 -7.53 -30.11 -16.63
C LEU A 107 -7.70 -31.59 -17.00
N CYS A 108 -7.15 -32.52 -16.20
CA CYS A 108 -7.34 -33.95 -16.41
C CYS A 108 -8.82 -34.35 -16.26
N LEU A 109 -9.51 -33.85 -15.23
CA LEU A 109 -10.93 -34.08 -15.03
C LEU A 109 -11.75 -33.56 -16.22
N TRP A 110 -11.50 -32.33 -16.65
CA TRP A 110 -12.16 -31.74 -17.81
C TRP A 110 -11.92 -32.53 -19.09
N ALA A 111 -10.70 -33.02 -19.33
CA ALA A 111 -10.40 -33.86 -20.49
C ALA A 111 -11.13 -35.21 -20.46
N SER A 112 -11.43 -35.75 -19.27
CA SER A 112 -12.15 -37.01 -19.11
C SER A 112 -13.67 -36.88 -19.14
N GLU A 113 -14.23 -35.80 -18.59
CA GLU A 113 -15.67 -35.65 -18.37
C GLU A 113 -16.31 -34.63 -19.35
N GLY A 114 -15.52 -33.71 -19.90
CA GLY A 114 -15.99 -32.72 -20.87
C GLY A 114 -17.00 -31.72 -20.32
N SER A 115 -17.00 -31.47 -19.00
CA SER A 115 -18.05 -30.65 -18.38
C SER A 115 -17.90 -29.15 -18.69
N ARG A 116 -19.01 -28.51 -19.09
CA ARG A 116 -19.08 -27.08 -19.42
C ARG A 116 -18.84 -26.18 -18.20
N GLU A 117 -19.16 -26.66 -17.02
CA GLU A 117 -18.93 -25.94 -15.76
C GLU A 117 -17.44 -25.82 -15.45
N LEU A 118 -16.67 -26.91 -15.63
CA LEU A 118 -15.22 -26.88 -15.48
C LEU A 118 -14.56 -26.01 -16.54
N GLU A 119 -15.07 -26.02 -17.78
CA GLU A 119 -14.60 -25.13 -18.84
C GLU A 119 -14.70 -23.65 -18.44
N TYR A 120 -15.81 -23.24 -17.81
CA TYR A 120 -15.98 -21.86 -17.33
C TYR A 120 -14.94 -21.49 -16.27
N VAL A 121 -14.71 -22.38 -15.29
CA VAL A 121 -13.72 -22.17 -14.23
C VAL A 121 -12.30 -22.10 -14.79
N LEU A 122 -11.92 -23.06 -15.63
CA LEU A 122 -10.62 -23.10 -16.30
C LEU A 122 -10.43 -21.89 -17.22
N GLY A 123 -11.49 -21.48 -17.93
CA GLY A 123 -11.48 -20.30 -18.79
C GLY A 123 -11.29 -18.99 -18.00
N ALA A 124 -11.91 -18.85 -16.84
CA ALA A 124 -11.68 -17.72 -15.94
C ALA A 124 -10.24 -17.73 -15.39
N TRP A 125 -9.72 -18.91 -15.02
CA TRP A 125 -8.35 -19.06 -14.57
C TRP A 125 -7.33 -18.76 -15.67
N ASN A 126 -7.56 -19.15 -16.91
CA ASN A 126 -6.64 -18.86 -18.02
C ASN A 126 -6.54 -17.35 -18.34
N LYS A 127 -7.53 -16.55 -17.92
CA LYS A 127 -7.50 -15.09 -18.05
C LYS A 127 -6.70 -14.40 -16.95
N THR A 128 -6.46 -15.08 -15.82
CA THR A 128 -5.58 -14.53 -14.79
C THR A 128 -4.13 -14.68 -15.22
N GLY A 129 -3.28 -13.70 -14.89
CA GLY A 129 -1.89 -13.66 -15.31
C GLY A 129 -1.07 -14.86 -14.83
N ASP A 130 0.11 -15.06 -15.42
CA ASP A 130 1.00 -16.15 -15.03
C ASP A 130 1.60 -15.92 -13.63
N LEU A 131 1.02 -16.59 -12.65
CA LEU A 131 1.46 -16.57 -11.26
C LEU A 131 2.92 -16.96 -11.08
N SER A 132 3.47 -17.82 -11.96
CA SER A 132 4.88 -18.23 -11.94
C SER A 132 5.80 -17.06 -12.26
N ALA A 133 5.43 -16.30 -13.30
CA ALA A 133 6.17 -15.12 -13.72
C ALA A 133 6.12 -14.03 -12.63
N GLU A 134 4.97 -13.81 -12.00
CA GLU A 134 4.85 -12.85 -10.90
C GLU A 134 5.72 -13.25 -9.69
N LEU A 135 5.71 -14.54 -9.33
CA LEU A 135 6.55 -15.06 -8.25
C LEU A 135 8.03 -14.86 -8.58
N GLN A 136 8.45 -15.13 -9.82
CA GLN A 136 9.82 -14.90 -10.26
C GLN A 136 10.22 -13.41 -10.19
N ARG A 137 9.32 -12.50 -10.57
CA ARG A 137 9.56 -11.05 -10.43
C ARG A 137 9.70 -10.64 -8.97
N ASN A 138 8.85 -11.17 -8.09
CA ASN A 138 8.94 -10.92 -6.65
C ASN A 138 10.30 -11.39 -6.09
N ARG A 139 10.75 -12.60 -6.45
CA ARG A 139 12.08 -13.11 -6.05
C ARG A 139 13.21 -12.17 -6.47
N LYS A 140 13.17 -11.64 -7.69
CA LYS A 140 14.18 -10.68 -8.19
C LYS A 140 14.16 -9.38 -7.40
N LEU A 141 12.98 -8.83 -7.12
CA LEU A 141 12.84 -7.58 -6.35
C LEU A 141 13.36 -7.75 -4.92
N VAL A 142 13.06 -8.88 -4.26
CA VAL A 142 13.56 -9.15 -2.91
C VAL A 142 15.10 -9.26 -2.91
N ALA A 143 15.69 -9.98 -3.86
CA ALA A 143 17.15 -10.06 -3.98
C ALA A 143 17.81 -8.68 -4.22
N GLN A 144 17.15 -7.79 -4.97
CA GLN A 144 17.61 -6.41 -5.15
C GLN A 144 17.53 -5.58 -3.86
N LEU A 145 16.49 -5.77 -3.04
CA LEU A 145 16.38 -5.11 -1.74
C LEU A 145 17.44 -5.61 -0.75
N GLU A 146 17.67 -6.93 -0.70
CA GLU A 146 18.68 -7.55 0.13
C GLU A 146 20.08 -7.05 -0.24
N SER A 147 20.45 -7.07 -1.53
CA SER A 147 21.75 -6.57 -2.00
C SER A 147 21.97 -5.08 -1.73
N ARG A 148 20.94 -4.23 -1.84
CA ARG A 148 21.05 -2.80 -1.47
C ARG A 148 21.21 -2.61 0.04
N GLY A 149 20.50 -3.37 0.86
CA GLY A 149 20.62 -3.32 2.32
C GLY A 149 22.00 -3.76 2.84
N SER A 150 22.67 -4.69 2.15
CA SER A 150 24.03 -5.13 2.49
C SER A 150 25.12 -4.12 2.13
N SER A 151 24.88 -3.23 1.15
CA SER A 151 25.88 -2.25 0.68
C SER A 151 26.06 -1.03 1.60
N THR A 152 25.09 -0.73 2.47
CA THR A 152 25.15 0.39 3.41
C THR A 152 25.90 0.08 4.71
N GLY A 153 26.30 -1.18 4.94
CA GLY A 153 27.05 -1.60 6.14
C GLY A 153 28.57 -1.72 5.96
N ALA A 154 29.12 -1.38 4.78
CA ALA A 154 30.53 -1.59 4.44
C ALA A 154 31.37 -0.31 4.33
N GLN A 155 30.86 0.84 4.79
CA GLN A 155 31.57 2.13 4.79
C GLN A 155 31.79 2.69 6.21
N GLU A 156 32.12 1.85 7.19
CA GLU A 156 32.67 2.33 8.47
C GLU A 156 33.75 1.36 8.95
N THR A 157 34.97 1.50 8.41
CA THR A 157 36.23 1.03 9.01
C THR A 157 37.33 2.02 8.71
#